data_AF-F1KT45-F1
#
_entry.id   AF-F1KT45-F1
#
_cell.length_a   1.000
_cell.length_b   1.000
_cell.length_c   1.000
_cell.angle_alpha   90.00
_cell.angle_beta   90.00
_cell.angle_gamma   90.00
#
_symmetry.space_group_name_H-M   'P 1'
#
loop_
_entity.id
_entity.type
_entity.pdbx_description
1 polymer ?
#
loop_
_entity_poly.entity_id
_entity_poly.type
_entity_poly.pdbx_seq_one_letter_code
_entity_poly.pdbx_strand_id
1 'polypeptide(L)'
;MKMTAEGIEVSNPLPPPEPEEGGHPLAHSESIFPIAPIYGKEGCSVERNKYKGRTLALFTSGGDAPGMNSAVRAIVRVGLYLGCKVYVIHEGYQGMVDGGECIKQVYWNSVSDIIQRGGTIIGSARCKEFRERAGRLKAAANLIKHHITALVCLGGDGSLTGANIFRKEWPGLVDELLKTGKIKKDDAEACRFLQIVGIVGSIDNDFCGTDMTIGTDTALHRITEAIDCVCSTAQSHQRAFVVEVMGRHCGYLALTASLAADADFCFIPEWPPPLNWREVLCKKMKQMRDDGTRVNIIVVAEGAIDSSGAPITSEMVREVIRKTLKYDTRVTVLGHVQRGGNPSAFDRILGCRMGAEATVALMEMDENSEPCVVSIDGNQMVRVPLMKCVERTQAVKKAMDQKDWVTALQLRGRSFRRNVEMYRMLTKIRTPKKKDAANVYNIAIMNIGSPSGGMNAATRSCVRLAILRNCIPYGVHNSNEGLASGQLQRMEWNDVQNWTAYGGSFLGTQKVLPTDKLPQICETLARFNIHALVLIGGFEAFHTCLLFAQNRDKYMQLRIPMCVIPCTISNNVPGTNFSLGADTSLNEICRMIDKIKTSATGIETPSLHN
;
A
#
# COMPACT_ATOMS: atom_id res chain seq x y z
N MET A 1 6.98 4.89 -54.43
CA MET A 1 7.69 5.39 -53.23
C MET A 1 6.88 5.06 -51.98
N LYS A 2 7.21 3.96 -51.30
CA LYS A 2 6.63 3.58 -50.00
C LYS A 2 7.50 4.24 -48.93
N MET A 3 7.02 5.30 -48.28
CA MET A 3 7.70 5.84 -47.09
C MET A 3 7.43 4.89 -45.92
N THR A 4 8.52 4.34 -45.39
CA THR A 4 8.58 3.55 -44.18
C THR A 4 8.20 4.41 -42.98
N ALA A 5 7.09 4.10 -42.33
CA ALA A 5 6.72 4.68 -41.04
C ALA A 5 7.71 4.20 -39.97
N GLU A 6 8.55 5.11 -39.48
CA GLU A 6 9.44 4.88 -38.36
C GLU A 6 8.62 4.49 -37.12
N GLY A 7 8.94 3.32 -36.56
CA GLY A 7 8.25 2.77 -35.41
C GLY A 7 8.71 3.46 -34.14
N ILE A 8 7.97 4.48 -33.71
CA ILE A 8 8.09 5.05 -32.36
C ILE A 8 7.71 3.94 -31.36
N GLU A 9 8.68 3.55 -30.51
CA GLU A 9 8.46 2.66 -29.37
C GLU A 9 7.33 3.22 -28.50
N VAL A 10 6.24 2.48 -28.40
CA VAL A 10 5.09 2.83 -27.57
C VAL A 10 5.42 2.46 -26.13
N SER A 11 6.26 3.25 -25.48
CA SER A 11 6.38 3.24 -24.02
C SER A 11 6.17 4.65 -23.48
N ASN A 12 5.42 4.73 -22.38
CA ASN A 12 5.09 5.98 -21.70
C ASN A 12 6.41 6.70 -21.29
N PRO A 13 6.51 8.04 -21.44
CA PRO A 13 7.66 8.72 -22.05
C PRO A 13 8.76 9.14 -21.09
N LEU A 14 8.73 8.76 -19.81
CA LEU A 14 9.92 8.99 -19.00
C LEU A 14 11.03 8.04 -19.47
N PRO A 15 12.24 8.56 -19.74
CA PRO A 15 13.36 7.71 -20.07
C PRO A 15 13.54 6.67 -18.96
N PRO A 16 13.98 5.44 -19.29
CA PRO A 16 14.45 4.56 -18.23
C PRO A 16 15.50 5.35 -17.42
N PRO A 17 15.53 5.21 -16.08
CA PRO A 17 16.72 5.63 -15.34
C PRO A 17 17.93 4.97 -16.02
N GLU A 18 18.94 5.77 -16.37
CA GLU A 18 20.10 5.26 -17.10
C GLU A 18 20.67 4.03 -16.36
N PRO A 19 21.02 2.94 -17.08
CA PRO A 19 21.74 1.84 -16.48
C PRO A 19 23.16 2.34 -16.19
N GLU A 20 23.40 2.87 -15.00
CA GLU A 20 24.77 3.10 -14.53
C GLU A 20 25.46 1.75 -14.36
N GLU A 21 26.57 1.56 -15.07
CA GLU A 21 27.47 0.43 -14.87
C GLU A 21 28.00 0.45 -13.43
N GLY A 22 27.69 -0.59 -12.65
CA GLY A 22 28.46 -0.91 -11.45
C GLY A 22 27.97 -0.37 -10.10
N GLY A 23 26.69 -0.04 -9.93
CA GLY A 23 26.11 0.30 -8.62
C GLY A 23 24.66 -0.16 -8.45
N HIS A 24 24.24 -0.52 -7.24
CA HIS A 24 22.84 -0.86 -6.96
C HIS A 24 21.99 0.41 -7.19
N PRO A 25 21.04 0.45 -8.15
CA PRO A 25 20.29 1.66 -8.55
C PRO A 25 19.39 2.28 -7.45
N LEU A 26 19.43 1.71 -6.24
CA LEU A 26 18.51 1.94 -5.13
C LEU A 26 19.05 2.96 -4.11
N ALA A 27 20.33 3.31 -4.13
CA ALA A 27 20.94 4.12 -3.06
C ALA A 27 20.55 5.60 -3.07
N HIS A 28 20.27 6.21 -4.23
CA HIS A 28 20.26 7.68 -4.34
C HIS A 28 18.96 8.41 -3.96
N SER A 29 17.80 7.74 -3.85
CA SER A 29 16.54 8.43 -3.48
C SER A 29 16.54 8.98 -2.05
N GLU A 30 17.36 8.42 -1.16
CA GLU A 30 17.51 8.87 0.23
C GLU A 30 18.54 9.99 0.40
N SER A 31 19.33 10.28 -0.64
CA SER A 31 20.43 11.25 -0.54
C SER A 31 19.98 12.72 -0.55
N ILE A 32 18.83 13.03 -1.16
CA ILE A 32 18.34 14.41 -1.32
C ILE A 32 17.59 14.89 -0.07
N PHE A 33 16.84 14.01 0.60
CA PHE A 33 16.14 14.27 1.87
C PHE A 33 16.22 13.04 2.79
N PRO A 34 17.35 12.83 3.50
CA PRO A 34 17.50 11.69 4.39
C PRO A 34 16.59 11.83 5.61
N ILE A 35 15.62 10.91 5.70
CA ILE A 35 14.83 10.70 6.90
C ILE A 35 15.46 9.49 7.57
N ALA A 36 16.20 9.72 8.66
CA ALA A 36 16.79 8.64 9.43
C ALA A 36 15.72 8.06 10.37
N PRO A 37 15.26 6.82 10.16
CA PRO A 37 14.31 6.18 11.06
C PRO A 37 15.01 5.76 12.35
N ILE A 38 14.34 5.97 13.48
CA ILE A 38 14.70 5.35 14.75
C ILE A 38 13.82 4.12 14.91
N TYR A 39 14.41 2.94 15.14
CA TYR A 39 13.62 1.73 15.36
C TYR A 39 12.68 1.88 16.56
N GLY A 40 11.45 1.45 16.39
CA GLY A 40 10.47 1.34 17.45
C GLY A 40 10.81 0.20 18.41
N LYS A 41 9.92 -0.02 19.39
CA LYS A 41 10.10 -1.05 20.43
C LYS A 41 9.18 -2.25 20.21
N GLU A 42 8.82 -2.52 18.97
CA GLU A 42 8.05 -3.70 18.63
C GLU A 42 8.78 -4.98 19.06
N GLY A 43 8.07 -5.86 19.76
CA GLY A 43 8.64 -7.09 20.34
C GLY A 43 9.38 -6.91 21.67
N CYS A 44 9.63 -5.67 22.13
CA CYS A 44 10.18 -5.44 23.46
C CYS A 44 9.12 -5.60 24.56
N SER A 45 9.54 -6.07 25.74
CA SER A 45 8.68 -6.09 26.92
C SER A 45 8.42 -4.67 27.42
N VAL A 46 7.16 -4.38 27.76
CA VAL A 46 6.73 -3.10 28.30
C VAL A 46 6.20 -3.33 29.71
N GLU A 47 6.72 -2.60 30.70
CA GLU A 47 6.32 -2.75 32.10
C GLU A 47 4.95 -2.10 32.35
N ARG A 48 4.04 -2.87 32.98
CA ARG A 48 2.71 -2.40 33.36
C ARG A 48 2.80 -1.29 34.42
N ASN A 49 1.96 -0.26 34.30
CA ASN A 49 1.90 0.89 35.22
C ASN A 49 3.17 1.75 35.32
N LYS A 50 4.15 1.58 34.41
CA LYS A 50 5.41 2.36 34.42
C LYS A 50 5.20 3.88 34.41
N TYR A 51 4.13 4.35 33.77
CA TYR A 51 3.83 5.79 33.62
C TYR A 51 2.58 6.20 34.40
N LYS A 52 2.34 5.54 35.55
CA LYS A 52 1.18 5.80 36.41
C LYS A 52 1.07 7.29 36.75
N GLY A 53 -0.11 7.84 36.47
CA GLY A 53 -0.42 9.24 36.77
C GLY A 53 -0.15 10.23 35.64
N ARG A 54 0.52 9.83 34.54
CA ARG A 54 0.62 10.65 33.33
C ARG A 54 -0.74 10.72 32.61
N THR A 55 -0.99 11.83 31.94
CA THR A 55 -2.18 12.02 31.10
C THR A 55 -1.80 12.03 29.62
N LEU A 56 -2.52 11.24 28.84
CA LEU A 56 -2.40 11.17 27.38
C LEU A 56 -3.74 11.48 26.74
N ALA A 57 -3.73 12.21 25.63
CA ALA A 57 -4.91 12.40 24.80
C ALA A 57 -4.63 11.98 23.36
N LEU A 58 -5.69 11.62 22.64
CA LEU A 58 -5.64 11.34 21.21
C LEU A 58 -6.81 11.97 20.48
N PHE A 59 -6.62 12.28 19.21
CA PHE A 59 -7.66 12.82 18.34
C PHE A 59 -7.45 12.38 16.90
N THR A 60 -8.54 12.30 16.15
CA THR A 60 -8.50 12.05 14.70
C THR A 60 -8.83 13.33 13.96
N SER A 61 -8.08 13.63 12.89
CA SER A 61 -8.33 14.85 12.12
C SER A 61 -7.99 14.70 10.65
N GLY A 62 -8.77 15.36 9.80
CA GLY A 62 -8.63 15.31 8.35
C GLY A 62 -9.62 14.34 7.72
N GLY A 63 -9.26 13.81 6.55
CA GLY A 63 -10.03 12.74 5.93
C GLY A 63 -9.96 11.48 6.78
N ASP A 64 -11.10 10.84 7.01
CA ASP A 64 -11.12 9.53 7.65
C ASP A 64 -10.51 8.46 6.75
N ALA A 65 -9.97 7.42 7.39
CA ALA A 65 -9.37 6.29 6.72
C ALA A 65 -9.69 5.00 7.49
N PRO A 66 -10.09 3.91 6.83
CA PRO A 66 -10.33 2.63 7.49
C PRO A 66 -9.10 2.18 8.28
N GLY A 67 -9.31 1.78 9.54
CA GLY A 67 -8.22 1.38 10.44
C GLY A 67 -7.84 2.44 11.47
N MET A 68 -8.33 3.67 11.35
CA MET A 68 -8.18 4.69 12.41
C MET A 68 -8.71 4.19 13.76
N ASN A 69 -9.85 3.48 13.78
CA ASN A 69 -10.39 2.90 15.01
C ASN A 69 -9.46 1.84 15.64
N SER A 70 -8.69 1.11 14.84
CA SER A 70 -7.70 0.15 15.33
C SER A 70 -6.55 0.87 16.04
N ALA A 71 -6.09 2.00 15.51
CA ALA A 71 -5.10 2.85 16.15
C ALA A 71 -5.64 3.49 17.43
N VAL A 72 -6.83 4.09 17.40
CA VAL A 72 -7.52 4.63 18.60
C VAL A 72 -7.59 3.57 19.70
N ARG A 73 -8.05 2.35 19.36
CA ARG A 73 -8.14 1.23 20.29
C ARG A 73 -6.78 0.89 20.91
N ALA A 74 -5.74 0.79 20.09
CA ALA A 74 -4.41 0.45 20.58
C ALA A 74 -3.84 1.52 21.49
N ILE A 75 -3.98 2.80 21.13
CA ILE A 75 -3.51 3.92 21.95
C ILE A 75 -4.18 3.90 23.32
N VAL A 76 -5.50 3.75 23.37
CA VAL A 76 -6.25 3.69 24.63
C VAL A 76 -5.81 2.49 25.47
N ARG A 77 -5.75 1.29 24.89
CA ARG A 77 -5.41 0.08 25.65
C ARG A 77 -3.97 0.08 26.15
N VAL A 78 -3.01 0.50 25.33
CA VAL A 78 -1.60 0.60 25.73
C VAL A 78 -1.40 1.71 26.76
N GLY A 79 -2.06 2.86 26.59
CA GLY A 79 -1.99 3.96 27.56
C GLY A 79 -2.50 3.54 28.94
N LEU A 80 -3.65 2.85 28.98
CA LEU A 80 -4.19 2.30 30.23
C LEU A 80 -3.30 1.21 30.82
N TYR A 81 -2.71 0.33 29.99
CA TYR A 81 -1.77 -0.69 30.44
C TYR A 81 -0.51 -0.08 31.10
N LEU A 82 -0.04 1.03 30.55
CA LEU A 82 1.06 1.83 31.10
C LEU A 82 0.70 2.62 32.36
N GLY A 83 -0.57 2.62 32.77
CA GLY A 83 -1.07 3.32 33.97
C GLY A 83 -1.46 4.79 33.72
N CYS A 84 -1.52 5.23 32.47
CA CYS A 84 -1.89 6.59 32.11
C CYS A 84 -3.41 6.83 32.24
N LYS A 85 -3.79 8.09 32.51
CA LYS A 85 -5.14 8.57 32.24
C LYS A 85 -5.25 8.89 30.75
N VAL A 86 -6.23 8.32 30.07
CA VAL A 86 -6.38 8.49 28.62
C VAL A 86 -7.63 9.29 28.29
N TYR A 87 -7.47 10.31 27.46
CA TYR A 87 -8.54 11.15 26.93
C TYR A 87 -8.68 10.98 25.41
N VAL A 88 -9.91 11.09 24.94
CA VAL A 88 -10.25 11.20 23.53
C VAL A 88 -10.79 12.59 23.28
N ILE A 89 -10.36 13.21 22.20
CA ILE A 89 -10.88 14.49 21.73
C ILE A 89 -11.73 14.21 20.49
N HIS A 90 -13.02 14.46 20.62
CA HIS A 90 -13.99 14.28 19.55
C HIS A 90 -13.87 15.37 18.48
N GLU A 91 -14.26 15.07 17.25
CA GLU A 91 -14.28 16.02 16.12
C GLU A 91 -12.93 16.71 15.84
N GLY A 92 -11.83 16.03 16.20
CA GLY A 92 -10.46 16.48 15.96
C GLY A 92 -10.15 17.85 16.58
N TYR A 93 -9.55 18.75 15.77
CA TYR A 93 -9.20 20.09 16.24
C TYR A 93 -10.43 20.92 16.64
N GLN A 94 -11.60 20.64 16.07
CA GLN A 94 -12.81 21.39 16.41
C GLN A 94 -13.19 21.12 17.86
N GLY A 95 -13.32 19.85 18.26
CA GLY A 95 -13.61 19.53 19.65
C GLY A 95 -12.48 19.88 20.62
N MET A 96 -11.22 19.98 20.14
CA MET A 96 -10.13 20.52 20.96
C MET A 96 -10.35 22.00 21.30
N VAL A 97 -10.82 22.80 20.33
CA VAL A 97 -11.15 24.22 20.50
C VAL A 97 -12.41 24.39 21.34
N ASP A 98 -13.43 23.57 21.09
CA ASP A 98 -14.73 23.65 21.78
C ASP A 98 -14.60 23.23 23.25
N GLY A 99 -13.79 22.20 23.53
CA GLY A 99 -13.57 21.68 24.88
C GLY A 99 -14.83 21.03 25.47
N GLY A 100 -14.92 21.03 26.81
CA GLY A 100 -16.07 20.47 27.52
C GLY A 100 -16.32 19.01 27.18
N GLU A 101 -17.54 18.69 26.74
CA GLU A 101 -17.95 17.33 26.34
C GLU A 101 -17.16 16.76 25.16
N CYS A 102 -16.43 17.58 24.41
CA CYS A 102 -15.60 17.06 23.33
C CYS A 102 -14.32 16.37 23.85
N ILE A 103 -13.90 16.58 25.10
CA ILE A 103 -12.69 15.97 25.69
C ILE A 103 -13.10 15.01 26.79
N LYS A 104 -13.15 13.71 26.46
CA LYS A 104 -13.66 12.68 27.37
C LYS A 104 -12.57 11.73 27.83
N GLN A 105 -12.51 11.48 29.13
CA GLN A 105 -11.69 10.39 29.65
C GLN A 105 -12.31 9.06 29.21
N VAL A 106 -11.48 8.15 28.72
CA VAL A 106 -11.90 6.85 28.23
C VAL A 106 -11.30 5.72 29.05
N TYR A 107 -12.01 4.59 29.06
CA TYR A 107 -11.65 3.39 29.78
C TYR A 107 -11.51 2.21 28.81
N TRP A 108 -11.11 1.05 29.34
CA TRP A 108 -10.85 -0.14 28.54
C TRP A 108 -12.02 -0.52 27.62
N ASN A 109 -13.25 -0.41 28.14
CA ASN A 109 -14.47 -0.78 27.42
C ASN A 109 -14.93 0.28 26.41
N SER A 110 -14.47 1.52 26.53
CA SER A 110 -14.81 2.62 25.60
C SER A 110 -14.34 2.37 24.16
N VAL A 111 -13.36 1.47 23.98
CA VAL A 111 -12.79 1.08 22.68
C VAL A 111 -12.98 -0.40 22.39
N SER A 112 -13.96 -1.04 23.02
CA SER A 112 -14.39 -2.38 22.66
C SER A 112 -15.22 -2.35 21.38
N ASP A 113 -15.08 -3.39 20.56
CA ASP A 113 -15.86 -3.57 19.33
C ASP A 113 -15.71 -2.48 18.23
N ILE A 114 -14.61 -1.72 18.24
CA ILE A 114 -14.35 -0.70 17.21
C ILE A 114 -13.35 -1.12 16.13
N ILE A 115 -12.58 -2.19 16.35
CA ILE A 115 -11.45 -2.57 15.47
C ILE A 115 -11.88 -2.89 14.03
N GLN A 116 -13.09 -3.41 13.84
CA GLN A 116 -13.65 -3.75 12.54
C GLN A 116 -14.46 -2.63 11.90
N ARG A 117 -14.61 -1.47 12.56
CA ARG A 117 -15.45 -0.38 12.07
C ARG A 117 -14.62 0.54 11.16
N GLY A 118 -15.17 0.88 10.00
CA GLY A 118 -14.64 1.93 9.13
C GLY A 118 -14.71 3.33 9.77
N GLY A 119 -14.10 4.30 9.11
CA GLY A 119 -14.05 5.68 9.58
C GLY A 119 -13.40 5.85 10.95
N THR A 120 -13.93 6.79 11.76
CA THR A 120 -13.46 7.05 13.12
C THR A 120 -14.64 7.25 14.08
N ILE A 121 -14.68 6.49 15.17
CA ILE A 121 -15.76 6.57 16.19
C ILE A 121 -15.71 7.85 17.04
N ILE A 122 -14.60 8.58 16.96
CA ILE A 122 -14.42 9.84 17.71
C ILE A 122 -14.67 11.06 16.83
N GLY A 123 -15.03 10.86 15.55
CA GLY A 123 -15.34 11.94 14.61
C GLY A 123 -14.09 12.69 14.13
N SER A 124 -14.23 13.41 13.02
CA SER A 124 -13.15 14.22 12.45
C SER A 124 -13.76 15.44 11.76
N ALA A 125 -13.45 16.63 12.25
CA ALA A 125 -13.93 17.88 11.67
C ALA A 125 -12.78 18.77 11.20
N ARG A 126 -13.03 19.51 10.12
CA ARG A 126 -12.16 20.62 9.70
C ARG A 126 -12.39 21.79 10.64
N CYS A 127 -11.33 22.28 11.30
CA CYS A 127 -11.42 23.42 12.19
C CYS A 127 -10.78 24.66 11.55
N LYS A 128 -11.60 25.68 11.23
CA LYS A 128 -11.08 26.98 10.75
C LYS A 128 -10.46 27.78 11.89
N GLU A 129 -11.08 27.76 13.08
CA GLU A 129 -10.59 28.50 14.25
C GLU A 129 -9.17 28.11 14.66
N PHE A 130 -8.81 26.83 14.55
CA PHE A 130 -7.47 26.34 14.90
C PHE A 130 -6.35 26.87 13.97
N ARG A 131 -6.71 27.39 12.78
CA ARG A 131 -5.75 28.10 11.91
C ARG A 131 -5.33 29.44 12.49
N GLU A 132 -6.18 30.03 13.33
CA GLU A 132 -5.90 31.28 14.02
C GLU A 132 -5.30 31.01 15.40
N ARG A 133 -4.39 31.89 15.83
CA ARG A 133 -3.74 31.76 17.16
C ARG A 133 -4.76 31.82 18.30
N ALA A 134 -5.84 32.56 18.14
CA ALA A 134 -6.94 32.63 19.12
C ALA A 134 -7.64 31.27 19.34
N GLY A 135 -7.85 30.49 18.26
CA GLY A 135 -8.40 29.14 18.38
C GLY A 135 -7.42 28.20 19.05
N ARG A 136 -6.13 28.27 18.71
CA ARG A 136 -5.07 27.51 19.39
C ARG A 136 -4.97 27.85 20.88
N LEU A 137 -5.13 29.11 21.25
CA LEU A 137 -5.16 29.55 22.65
C LEU A 137 -6.34 28.93 23.42
N LYS A 138 -7.54 28.87 22.82
CA LYS A 138 -8.70 28.15 23.41
C LYS A 138 -8.40 26.67 23.58
N ALA A 139 -7.86 26.02 22.55
CA ALA A 139 -7.50 24.61 22.59
C ALA A 139 -6.48 24.31 23.69
N ALA A 140 -5.42 25.12 23.82
CA ALA A 140 -4.43 24.98 24.87
C ALA A 140 -5.07 25.10 26.26
N ALA A 141 -5.96 26.07 26.48
CA ALA A 141 -6.67 26.21 27.74
C ALA A 141 -7.50 24.96 28.09
N ASN A 142 -8.15 24.35 27.10
CA ASN A 142 -8.95 23.14 27.31
C ASN A 142 -8.09 21.91 27.62
N LEU A 143 -6.94 21.76 26.97
CA LEU A 143 -6.00 20.66 27.27
C LEU A 143 -5.38 20.81 28.68
N ILE A 144 -5.01 22.03 29.07
CA ILE A 144 -4.40 22.31 30.38
C ILE A 144 -5.37 22.02 31.53
N LYS A 145 -6.68 22.28 31.37
CA LYS A 145 -7.72 21.93 32.37
C LYS A 145 -7.73 20.43 32.73
N HIS A 146 -7.28 19.57 31.83
CA HIS A 146 -7.19 18.12 32.03
C HIS A 146 -5.75 17.63 32.27
N HIS A 147 -4.79 18.55 32.42
CA HIS A 147 -3.35 18.27 32.50
C HIS A 147 -2.84 17.42 31.33
N ILE A 148 -3.38 17.64 30.13
CA ILE A 148 -2.96 16.93 28.91
C ILE A 148 -1.69 17.59 28.37
N THR A 149 -0.57 16.87 28.49
CA THR A 149 0.75 17.28 27.96
C THR A 149 1.32 16.30 26.94
N ALA A 150 0.60 15.22 26.67
CA ALA A 150 0.99 14.17 25.74
C ALA A 150 -0.16 13.93 24.75
N LEU A 151 0.07 14.20 23.47
CA LEU A 151 -0.97 14.22 22.45
C LEU A 151 -0.60 13.33 21.25
N VAL A 152 -1.49 12.40 20.91
CA VAL A 152 -1.40 11.63 19.67
C VAL A 152 -2.29 12.26 18.59
N CYS A 153 -1.69 12.68 17.48
CA CYS A 153 -2.41 13.18 16.31
C CYS A 153 -2.52 12.07 15.26
N LEU A 154 -3.74 11.58 15.03
CA LEU A 154 -4.03 10.59 13.98
C LEU A 154 -4.70 11.27 12.79
N GLY A 155 -3.99 11.42 11.67
CA GLY A 155 -4.52 12.16 10.53
C GLY A 155 -3.59 12.20 9.33
N GLY A 156 -3.93 13.02 8.34
CA GLY A 156 -3.08 13.25 7.16
C GLY A 156 -2.06 14.37 7.34
N ASP A 157 -1.36 14.71 6.25
CA ASP A 157 -0.31 15.74 6.19
C ASP A 157 -0.71 17.08 6.84
N GLY A 158 -1.88 17.62 6.46
CA GLY A 158 -2.37 18.88 7.00
C GLY A 158 -2.63 18.85 8.52
N SER A 159 -3.08 17.71 9.03
CA SER A 159 -3.34 17.53 10.47
C SER A 159 -2.03 17.53 11.26
N LEU A 160 -1.04 16.81 10.76
CA LEU A 160 0.29 16.70 11.37
C LEU A 160 1.07 18.01 11.31
N THR A 161 0.94 18.75 10.19
CA THR A 161 1.49 20.11 10.06
C THR A 161 0.90 21.04 11.13
N GLY A 162 -0.43 21.01 11.33
CA GLY A 162 -1.10 21.78 12.38
C GLY A 162 -0.64 21.42 13.79
N ALA A 163 -0.41 20.12 14.05
CA ALA A 163 0.04 19.63 15.34
C ALA A 163 1.45 20.18 15.67
N ASN A 164 2.34 20.17 14.69
CA ASN A 164 3.68 20.72 14.86
C ASN A 164 3.66 22.24 15.14
N ILE A 165 2.84 23.01 14.42
CA ILE A 165 2.69 24.45 14.68
C ILE A 165 2.20 24.67 16.13
N PHE A 166 1.20 23.89 16.54
CA PHE A 166 0.63 23.98 17.88
C PHE A 166 1.66 23.71 18.99
N ARG A 167 2.51 22.69 18.81
CA ARG A 167 3.60 22.40 19.75
C ARG A 167 4.63 23.53 19.80
N LYS A 168 5.03 24.09 18.66
CA LYS A 168 5.99 25.21 18.61
C LYS A 168 5.47 26.45 19.32
N GLU A 169 4.18 26.75 19.16
CA GLU A 169 3.55 27.90 19.81
C GLU A 169 3.20 27.65 21.29
N TRP A 170 3.19 26.39 21.74
CA TRP A 170 2.70 25.99 23.06
C TRP A 170 3.25 26.81 24.23
N PRO A 171 4.58 27.05 24.39
CA PRO A 171 5.08 27.84 25.51
C PRO A 171 4.50 29.26 25.54
N GLY A 172 4.38 29.90 24.36
CA GLY A 172 3.80 31.23 24.24
C GLY A 172 2.29 31.25 24.50
N LEU A 173 1.58 30.16 24.22
CA LEU A 173 0.16 30.02 24.58
C LEU A 173 -0.01 29.87 26.09
N VAL A 174 0.83 29.05 26.75
CA VAL A 174 0.82 28.86 28.21
C VAL A 174 1.11 30.19 28.92
N ASP A 175 2.13 30.93 28.50
CA ASP A 175 2.49 32.23 29.07
C ASP A 175 1.35 33.25 28.97
N GLU A 176 0.66 33.29 27.83
CA GLU A 176 -0.48 34.17 27.61
C GLU A 176 -1.68 33.79 28.46
N LEU A 177 -1.97 32.50 28.59
CA LEU A 177 -3.05 32.00 29.45
C LEU A 177 -2.77 32.32 30.93
N LEU A 178 -1.51 32.23 31.36
CA LEU A 178 -1.11 32.58 32.72
C LEU A 178 -1.25 34.09 32.97
N LYS A 179 -0.75 34.94 32.05
CA LYS A 179 -0.86 36.40 32.14
C LYS A 179 -2.31 36.89 32.14
N THR A 180 -3.18 36.23 31.38
CA THR A 180 -4.62 36.55 31.30
C THR A 180 -5.44 35.94 32.45
N GLY A 181 -4.82 35.22 33.38
CA GLY A 181 -5.48 34.60 34.53
C GLY A 181 -6.42 33.44 34.17
N LYS A 182 -6.31 32.88 32.96
CA LYS A 182 -7.15 31.76 32.51
C LYS A 182 -6.70 30.40 33.03
N ILE A 183 -5.44 30.28 33.46
CA ILE A 183 -4.87 29.08 34.09
C ILE A 183 -4.11 29.48 35.36
N LYS A 184 -3.95 28.54 36.30
CA LYS A 184 -3.16 28.76 37.52
C LYS A 184 -1.67 28.59 37.24
N LYS A 185 -0.84 29.12 38.14
CA LYS A 185 0.63 28.97 38.07
C LYS A 185 1.05 27.50 38.08
N ASP A 186 0.47 26.70 38.98
CA ASP A 186 0.78 25.26 39.08
C ASP A 186 0.42 24.50 37.80
N ASP A 187 -0.70 24.86 37.16
CA ASP A 187 -1.14 24.25 35.89
C ASP A 187 -0.19 24.63 34.75
N ALA A 188 0.27 25.88 34.71
CA ALA A 188 1.23 26.37 33.73
C ALA A 188 2.60 25.69 33.87
N GLU A 189 3.06 25.46 35.10
CA GLU A 189 4.31 24.73 35.39
C GLU A 189 4.19 23.25 35.00
N ALA A 190 3.10 22.59 35.40
CA ALA A 190 2.85 21.19 35.06
C ALA A 190 2.66 20.95 33.56
N CYS A 191 2.12 21.94 32.84
CA CYS A 191 1.82 21.87 31.41
C CYS A 191 2.77 22.72 30.54
N ARG A 192 3.99 22.98 31.02
CA ARG A 192 4.96 23.83 30.31
C ARG A 192 5.31 23.35 28.91
N PHE A 193 5.32 22.03 28.70
CA PHE A 193 5.68 21.41 27.44
C PHE A 193 4.56 20.49 26.93
N LEU A 194 4.32 20.53 25.61
CA LEU A 194 3.44 19.61 24.92
C LEU A 194 4.26 18.65 24.06
N GLN A 195 4.07 17.36 24.30
CA GLN A 195 4.64 16.29 23.49
C GLN A 195 3.63 15.81 22.46
N ILE A 196 4.10 15.59 21.24
CA ILE A 196 3.26 15.17 20.12
C ILE A 196 3.92 14.01 19.38
N VAL A 197 3.12 12.97 19.17
CA VAL A 197 3.42 11.89 18.22
C VAL A 197 2.34 11.86 17.15
N GLY A 198 2.76 11.78 15.90
CA GLY A 198 1.88 11.63 14.73
C GLY A 198 1.68 10.17 14.32
N ILE A 199 0.49 9.86 13.81
CA ILE A 199 0.21 8.64 13.05
C ILE A 199 -0.50 9.06 11.77
N VAL A 200 -0.08 8.50 10.64
CA VAL A 200 -0.68 8.85 9.34
C VAL A 200 -1.90 7.99 9.03
N GLY A 201 -3.08 8.60 9.12
CA GLY A 201 -4.34 8.03 8.63
C GLY A 201 -4.74 8.72 7.32
N SER A 202 -4.49 8.05 6.20
CA SER A 202 -4.75 8.54 4.85
C SER A 202 -4.88 7.33 3.91
N ILE A 203 -5.85 7.39 2.99
CA ILE A 203 -5.97 6.37 1.95
C ILE A 203 -5.01 6.62 0.77
N ASP A 204 -4.48 7.84 0.66
CA ASP A 204 -3.78 8.31 -0.53
C ASP A 204 -2.31 7.83 -0.58
N ASN A 205 -1.77 7.32 0.53
CA ASN A 205 -0.35 7.03 0.75
C ASN A 205 0.57 8.19 0.33
N ASP A 206 0.17 9.41 0.71
CA ASP A 206 0.75 10.67 0.23
C ASP A 206 1.80 11.27 1.18
N PHE A 207 2.00 10.68 2.36
CA PHE A 207 2.93 11.16 3.38
C PHE A 207 4.31 10.51 3.23
N CYS A 208 5.34 11.32 2.98
CA CYS A 208 6.71 10.83 2.88
C CYS A 208 7.28 10.43 4.25
N GLY A 209 8.00 9.31 4.31
CA GLY A 209 8.61 8.81 5.56
C GLY A 209 7.96 7.54 6.11
N THR A 210 6.90 7.05 5.48
CA THR A 210 6.28 5.75 5.75
C THR A 210 6.09 4.98 4.44
N ASP A 211 6.27 3.66 4.47
CA ASP A 211 6.00 2.80 3.29
C ASP A 211 4.50 2.70 3.01
N MET A 212 3.68 2.72 4.07
CA MET A 212 2.22 2.60 4.02
C MET A 212 1.56 3.51 5.05
N THR A 213 0.43 4.12 4.67
CA THR A 213 -0.47 4.85 5.56
C THR A 213 -1.71 4.03 5.90
N ILE A 214 -2.25 4.21 7.11
CA ILE A 214 -3.46 3.51 7.57
C ILE A 214 -4.63 3.88 6.65
N GLY A 215 -5.24 2.87 6.05
CA GLY A 215 -6.43 2.93 5.19
C GLY A 215 -6.14 2.74 3.70
N THR A 216 -4.87 2.78 3.28
CA THR A 216 -4.50 2.61 1.87
C THR A 216 -4.88 1.24 1.35
N ASP A 217 -4.60 0.19 2.12
CA ASP A 217 -4.86 -1.19 1.71
C ASP A 217 -6.38 -1.45 1.64
N THR A 218 -7.14 -0.94 2.60
CA THR A 218 -8.60 -1.02 2.57
C THR A 218 -9.18 -0.26 1.37
N ALA A 219 -8.67 0.94 1.06
CA ALA A 219 -9.11 1.69 -0.11
C ALA A 219 -8.80 0.93 -1.41
N LEU A 220 -7.62 0.31 -1.49
CA LEU A 220 -7.25 -0.55 -2.60
C LEU A 220 -8.23 -1.72 -2.75
N HIS A 221 -8.63 -2.39 -1.67
CA HIS A 221 -9.68 -3.42 -1.71
C HIS A 221 -10.99 -2.89 -2.31
N ARG A 222 -11.43 -1.68 -1.94
CA ARG A 222 -12.65 -1.09 -2.51
C ARG A 222 -12.52 -0.85 -4.01
N ILE A 223 -11.34 -0.39 -4.44
CA ILE A 223 -11.06 -0.13 -5.86
C ILE A 223 -11.03 -1.45 -6.65
N THR A 224 -10.30 -2.46 -6.18
CA THR A 224 -10.18 -3.75 -6.87
C THR A 224 -11.53 -4.46 -6.95
N GLU A 225 -12.30 -4.48 -5.86
CA GLU A 225 -13.67 -5.04 -5.88
C GLU A 225 -14.55 -4.34 -6.92
N ALA A 226 -14.48 -3.02 -7.01
CA ALA A 226 -15.27 -2.28 -8.00
C ALA A 226 -14.82 -2.58 -9.44
N ILE A 227 -13.52 -2.68 -9.67
CA ILE A 227 -12.98 -3.06 -10.99
C ILE A 227 -13.40 -4.48 -11.34
N ASP A 228 -13.30 -5.45 -10.43
CA ASP A 228 -13.72 -6.83 -10.65
C ASP A 228 -15.21 -6.93 -11.00
N CYS A 229 -16.07 -6.19 -10.27
CA CYS A 229 -17.49 -6.08 -10.60
C CYS A 229 -17.71 -5.53 -12.02
N VAL A 230 -17.00 -4.47 -12.39
CA VAL A 230 -17.11 -3.83 -13.72
C VAL A 230 -16.56 -4.72 -14.82
N CYS A 231 -15.48 -5.47 -14.57
CA CYS A 231 -14.88 -6.40 -15.52
C CYS A 231 -15.88 -7.44 -16.00
N SER A 232 -16.71 -7.98 -15.10
CA SER A 232 -17.72 -8.99 -15.46
C SER A 232 -18.72 -8.50 -16.52
N THR A 233 -19.25 -7.27 -16.37
CA THR A 233 -20.16 -6.68 -17.36
C THR A 233 -19.43 -6.20 -18.62
N ALA A 234 -18.18 -5.76 -18.47
CA ALA A 234 -17.36 -5.33 -19.60
C ALA A 234 -17.05 -6.49 -20.55
N GLN A 235 -16.77 -7.69 -20.03
CA GLN A 235 -16.46 -8.90 -20.82
C GLN A 235 -17.65 -9.32 -21.70
N SER A 236 -18.87 -9.20 -21.15
CA SER A 236 -20.11 -9.54 -21.84
C SER A 236 -20.39 -8.64 -23.05
N HIS A 237 -20.09 -7.34 -22.93
CA HIS A 237 -20.43 -6.34 -23.95
C HIS A 237 -19.25 -5.78 -24.73
N GLN A 238 -18.05 -6.32 -24.54
CA GLN A 238 -16.80 -5.80 -25.11
C GLN A 238 -16.61 -4.29 -24.89
N ARG A 239 -16.78 -3.84 -23.64
CA ARG A 239 -16.72 -2.41 -23.27
C ARG A 239 -15.34 -1.97 -22.83
N ALA A 240 -15.12 -0.67 -22.95
CA ALA A 240 -14.05 0.03 -22.25
C ALA A 240 -14.63 0.73 -21.00
N PHE A 241 -13.92 0.68 -19.89
CA PHE A 241 -14.27 1.39 -18.67
C PHE A 241 -13.13 2.30 -18.24
N VAL A 242 -13.48 3.55 -17.95
CA VAL A 242 -12.61 4.52 -17.32
C VAL A 242 -13.03 4.62 -15.86
N VAL A 243 -12.16 4.19 -14.95
CA VAL A 243 -12.41 4.14 -13.51
C VAL A 243 -11.62 5.26 -12.85
N GLU A 244 -12.34 6.21 -12.25
CA GLU A 244 -11.74 7.32 -11.50
C GLU A 244 -11.56 6.93 -10.04
N VAL A 245 -10.34 7.07 -9.54
CA VAL A 245 -9.94 6.71 -8.17
C VAL A 245 -9.39 7.92 -7.41
N MET A 246 -9.58 7.87 -6.09
CA MET A 246 -9.05 8.89 -5.17
C MET A 246 -7.51 8.89 -5.17
N GLY A 247 -6.96 9.97 -4.62
CA GLY A 247 -5.52 10.15 -4.49
C GLY A 247 -5.12 11.62 -4.40
N ARG A 248 -6.04 12.56 -4.68
CA ARG A 248 -5.78 14.02 -4.75
C ARG A 248 -4.58 14.40 -5.62
N HIS A 249 -3.37 14.41 -5.07
CA HIS A 249 -2.11 14.72 -5.76
C HIS A 249 -1.12 13.54 -5.72
N CYS A 250 -1.59 12.35 -5.36
CA CYS A 250 -0.83 11.12 -5.25
C CYS A 250 -1.43 10.04 -6.16
N GLY A 251 -0.59 9.41 -6.98
CA GLY A 251 -0.98 8.34 -7.89
C GLY A 251 -0.96 6.94 -7.29
N TYR A 252 -0.65 6.78 -5.99
CA TYR A 252 -0.37 5.46 -5.39
C TYR A 252 -1.53 4.48 -5.55
N LEU A 253 -2.75 4.91 -5.22
CA LEU A 253 -3.95 4.09 -5.36
C LEU A 253 -4.20 3.69 -6.81
N ALA A 254 -4.13 4.64 -7.75
CA ALA A 254 -4.32 4.37 -9.17
C ALA A 254 -3.30 3.39 -9.73
N LEU A 255 -2.01 3.59 -9.41
CA LEU A 255 -0.93 2.73 -9.86
C LEU A 255 -1.06 1.31 -9.30
N THR A 256 -1.31 1.20 -8.00
CA THR A 256 -1.39 -0.10 -7.32
C THR A 256 -2.65 -0.86 -7.73
N ALA A 257 -3.79 -0.16 -7.88
CA ALA A 257 -5.01 -0.75 -8.43
C ALA A 257 -4.80 -1.23 -9.87
N SER A 258 -4.07 -0.46 -10.68
CA SER A 258 -3.75 -0.85 -12.06
C SER A 258 -2.88 -2.11 -12.14
N LEU A 259 -1.95 -2.27 -11.20
CA LEU A 259 -1.16 -3.49 -11.07
C LEU A 259 -2.00 -4.69 -10.61
N ALA A 260 -2.85 -4.48 -9.60
CA ALA A 260 -3.68 -5.52 -9.01
C ALA A 260 -4.79 -6.02 -9.97
N ALA A 261 -5.40 -5.11 -10.73
CA ALA A 261 -6.51 -5.42 -11.63
C ALA A 261 -6.11 -5.63 -13.10
N ASP A 262 -4.80 -5.67 -13.40
CA ASP A 262 -4.27 -5.76 -14.77
C ASP A 262 -4.84 -4.69 -15.72
N ALA A 263 -4.85 -3.43 -15.26
CA ALA A 263 -5.41 -2.33 -16.05
C ALA A 263 -4.53 -1.98 -17.26
N ASP A 264 -5.17 -1.73 -18.40
CA ASP A 264 -4.49 -1.49 -19.68
C ASP A 264 -3.76 -0.16 -19.70
N PHE A 265 -4.30 0.86 -19.02
CA PHE A 265 -3.69 2.18 -18.95
C PHE A 265 -3.97 2.82 -17.60
N CYS A 266 -2.97 3.53 -17.07
CA CYS A 266 -3.03 4.21 -15.79
C CYS A 266 -2.57 5.66 -15.98
N PHE A 267 -3.36 6.62 -15.48
CA PHE A 267 -3.01 8.03 -15.43
C PHE A 267 -2.72 8.44 -13.99
N ILE A 268 -1.46 8.82 -13.71
CA ILE A 268 -1.01 9.30 -12.41
C ILE A 268 -0.24 10.62 -12.56
N PRO A 269 -0.30 11.51 -11.55
CA PRO A 269 0.30 12.83 -11.66
C PRO A 269 1.83 12.83 -11.51
N GLU A 270 2.42 11.84 -10.84
CA GLU A 270 3.88 11.72 -10.70
C GLU A 270 4.56 11.18 -11.97
N TRP A 271 3.79 10.52 -12.83
CA TRP A 271 4.27 9.99 -14.10
C TRP A 271 3.30 10.36 -15.23
N PRO A 272 3.24 11.66 -15.57
CA PRO A 272 2.27 12.14 -16.53
C PRO A 272 2.59 11.62 -17.94
N PRO A 273 1.57 11.34 -18.76
CA PRO A 273 1.76 10.91 -20.13
C PRO A 273 2.17 12.10 -21.03
N PRO A 274 2.66 11.84 -22.27
CA PRO A 274 3.12 12.89 -23.17
C PRO A 274 1.93 13.68 -23.73
N LEU A 275 2.20 14.82 -24.38
CA LEU A 275 1.14 15.62 -25.01
C LEU A 275 0.28 14.84 -26.01
N ASN A 276 0.87 13.89 -26.73
CA ASN A 276 0.18 12.99 -27.65
C ASN A 276 -0.42 11.74 -26.97
N TRP A 277 -0.69 11.77 -25.66
CA TRP A 277 -1.25 10.64 -24.90
C TRP A 277 -2.52 10.05 -25.52
N ARG A 278 -3.31 10.87 -26.23
CA ARG A 278 -4.54 10.44 -26.90
C ARG A 278 -4.25 9.38 -27.97
N GLU A 279 -3.23 9.62 -28.79
CA GLU A 279 -2.78 8.69 -29.82
C GLU A 279 -2.16 7.45 -29.21
N VAL A 280 -1.32 7.63 -28.17
CA VAL A 280 -0.68 6.54 -27.43
C VAL A 280 -1.72 5.59 -26.82
N LEU A 281 -2.73 6.16 -26.15
CA LEU A 281 -3.85 5.42 -25.58
C LEU A 281 -4.60 4.65 -26.67
N CYS A 282 -5.03 5.33 -27.74
CA CYS A 282 -5.82 4.70 -28.78
C CYS A 282 -5.05 3.58 -29.50
N LYS A 283 -3.75 3.78 -29.76
CA LYS A 283 -2.88 2.77 -30.36
C LYS A 283 -2.76 1.54 -29.45
N LYS A 284 -2.51 1.75 -28.15
CA LYS A 284 -2.42 0.67 -27.16
C LYS A 284 -3.71 -0.14 -27.10
N MET A 285 -4.83 0.54 -26.92
CA MET A 285 -6.17 -0.05 -26.80
C MET A 285 -6.58 -0.86 -28.03
N LYS A 286 -6.36 -0.30 -29.22
CA LYS A 286 -6.65 -1.01 -30.48
C LYS A 286 -5.83 -2.29 -30.58
N GLN A 287 -4.54 -2.20 -30.30
CA GLN A 287 -3.66 -3.35 -30.36
C GLN A 287 -4.09 -4.46 -29.38
N MET A 288 -4.48 -4.11 -28.15
CA MET A 288 -4.94 -5.12 -27.19
C MET A 288 -6.20 -5.84 -27.64
N ARG A 289 -7.13 -5.15 -28.32
CA ARG A 289 -8.30 -5.79 -28.93
C ARG A 289 -7.93 -6.68 -30.11
N ASP A 290 -7.02 -6.22 -30.96
CA ASP A 290 -6.52 -7.02 -32.08
C ASP A 290 -5.84 -8.31 -31.58
N ASP A 291 -5.20 -8.26 -30.41
CA ASP A 291 -4.57 -9.40 -29.72
C ASP A 291 -5.58 -10.29 -28.95
N GLY A 292 -6.89 -10.01 -29.04
CA GLY A 292 -7.97 -10.85 -28.49
C GLY A 292 -8.60 -10.36 -27.18
N THR A 293 -8.15 -9.23 -26.63
CA THR A 293 -8.70 -8.67 -25.39
C THR A 293 -10.12 -8.16 -25.62
N ARG A 294 -11.08 -8.67 -24.83
CA ARG A 294 -12.48 -8.26 -24.93
C ARG A 294 -12.81 -7.00 -24.14
N VAL A 295 -12.07 -6.72 -23.08
CA VAL A 295 -12.33 -5.63 -22.13
C VAL A 295 -11.20 -4.64 -22.17
N ASN A 296 -11.52 -3.37 -21.92
CA ASN A 296 -10.48 -2.45 -21.55
C ASN A 296 -10.76 -1.72 -20.23
N ILE A 297 -9.77 -1.69 -19.34
CA ILE A 297 -9.82 -0.98 -18.07
C ILE A 297 -8.76 0.11 -18.07
N ILE A 298 -9.19 1.35 -17.89
CA ILE A 298 -8.35 2.51 -17.75
C ILE A 298 -8.57 3.07 -16.34
N VAL A 299 -7.51 3.23 -15.56
CA VAL A 299 -7.58 3.83 -14.22
C VAL A 299 -7.05 5.26 -14.28
N VAL A 300 -7.83 6.20 -13.75
CA VAL A 300 -7.49 7.63 -13.73
C VAL A 300 -7.48 8.11 -12.29
N ALA A 301 -6.31 8.57 -11.81
CA ALA A 301 -6.26 9.27 -10.52
C ALA A 301 -6.99 10.61 -10.60
N GLU A 302 -7.69 11.04 -9.54
CA GLU A 302 -8.30 12.37 -9.42
C GLU A 302 -7.34 13.52 -9.83
N GLY A 303 -6.07 13.38 -9.48
CA GLY A 303 -5.03 14.37 -9.77
C GLY A 303 -4.38 14.25 -11.14
N ALA A 304 -4.84 13.37 -12.03
CA ALA A 304 -4.16 13.09 -13.29
C ALA A 304 -3.93 14.36 -14.13
N ILE A 305 -2.71 14.50 -14.62
CA ILE A 305 -2.25 15.62 -15.47
C ILE A 305 -1.41 15.08 -16.63
N ASP A 306 -1.29 15.84 -17.71
CA ASP A 306 -0.32 15.59 -18.77
C ASP A 306 1.05 16.24 -18.49
N SER A 307 2.04 15.96 -19.34
CA SER A 307 3.39 16.51 -19.22
C SER A 307 3.48 18.05 -19.25
N SER A 308 2.43 18.77 -19.69
CA SER A 308 2.35 20.23 -19.60
C SER A 308 1.78 20.73 -18.28
N GLY A 309 1.24 19.84 -17.45
CA GLY A 309 0.51 20.15 -16.22
C GLY A 309 -0.99 20.36 -16.43
N ALA A 310 -1.52 20.10 -17.63
CA ALA A 310 -2.95 20.23 -17.88
C ALA A 310 -3.72 19.03 -17.32
N PRO A 311 -4.87 19.22 -16.65
CA PRO A 311 -5.64 18.13 -16.05
C PRO A 311 -6.19 17.17 -17.11
N ILE A 312 -6.14 15.88 -16.81
CA ILE A 312 -6.74 14.80 -17.60
C ILE A 312 -7.93 14.25 -16.82
N THR A 313 -9.16 14.56 -17.27
CA THR A 313 -10.37 14.03 -16.63
C THR A 313 -10.78 12.69 -17.23
N SER A 314 -11.48 11.87 -16.43
CA SER A 314 -12.04 10.59 -16.89
C SER A 314 -12.97 10.75 -18.10
N GLU A 315 -13.70 11.86 -18.15
CA GLU A 315 -14.58 12.21 -19.26
C GLU A 315 -13.80 12.52 -20.55
N MET A 316 -12.66 13.24 -20.44
CA MET A 316 -11.78 13.47 -21.59
C MET A 316 -11.25 12.16 -22.17
N VAL A 317 -10.83 11.23 -21.30
CA VAL A 317 -10.37 9.90 -21.71
C VAL A 317 -11.50 9.13 -22.42
N ARG A 318 -12.72 9.14 -21.85
CA ARG A 318 -13.90 8.53 -22.46
C ARG A 318 -14.16 9.08 -23.86
N GLU A 319 -14.17 10.39 -24.03
CA GLU A 319 -14.46 11.04 -25.31
C GLU A 319 -13.38 10.75 -26.35
N VAL A 320 -12.11 10.66 -25.96
CA VAL A 320 -11.02 10.26 -26.86
C VAL A 320 -11.23 8.85 -27.39
N ILE A 321 -11.58 7.89 -26.52
CA ILE A 321 -11.84 6.50 -26.92
C ILE A 321 -13.08 6.42 -27.82
N ARG A 322 -14.19 7.06 -27.42
CA ARG A 322 -15.45 7.06 -28.19
C ARG A 322 -15.30 7.70 -29.56
N LYS A 323 -14.59 8.82 -29.69
CA LYS A 323 -14.44 9.54 -30.96
C LYS A 323 -13.51 8.80 -31.91
N THR A 324 -12.40 8.28 -31.40
CA THR A 324 -11.30 7.72 -32.23
C THR A 324 -11.48 6.24 -32.51
N LEU A 325 -11.82 5.43 -31.49
CA LEU A 325 -11.93 3.97 -31.59
C LEU A 325 -13.37 3.47 -31.74
N LYS A 326 -14.37 4.32 -31.47
CA LYS A 326 -15.80 3.97 -31.49
C LYS A 326 -16.18 2.83 -30.52
N TYR A 327 -15.39 2.58 -29.48
CA TYR A 327 -15.73 1.59 -28.45
C TYR A 327 -16.83 2.12 -27.52
N ASP A 328 -17.78 1.25 -27.12
CA ASP A 328 -18.72 1.58 -26.04
C ASP A 328 -17.92 1.76 -24.74
N THR A 329 -17.86 3.00 -24.28
CA THR A 329 -16.99 3.42 -23.18
C THR A 329 -17.81 4.06 -22.07
N ARG A 330 -17.62 3.59 -20.84
CA ARG A 330 -18.30 4.10 -19.64
C ARG A 330 -17.30 4.67 -18.66
N VAL A 331 -17.77 5.62 -17.85
CA VAL A 331 -17.00 6.22 -16.76
C VAL A 331 -17.64 5.79 -15.44
N THR A 332 -16.82 5.33 -14.51
CA THR A 332 -17.22 5.02 -13.14
C THR A 332 -16.36 5.84 -12.19
N VAL A 333 -16.97 6.81 -11.51
CA VAL A 333 -16.30 7.57 -10.45
C VAL A 333 -16.61 6.89 -9.12
N LEU A 334 -15.60 6.26 -8.50
CA LEU A 334 -15.83 5.50 -7.27
C LEU A 334 -16.13 6.40 -6.06
N GLY A 335 -15.52 7.59 -6.02
CA GLY A 335 -15.73 8.57 -4.96
C GLY A 335 -15.48 7.98 -3.57
N HIS A 336 -16.34 8.33 -2.61
CA HIS A 336 -16.16 8.05 -1.19
C HIS A 336 -16.31 6.59 -0.78
N VAL A 337 -16.75 5.69 -1.68
CA VAL A 337 -16.73 4.23 -1.41
C VAL A 337 -15.32 3.78 -1.01
N GLN A 338 -14.29 4.43 -1.53
CA GLN A 338 -12.87 4.17 -1.25
C GLN A 338 -12.45 4.50 0.19
N ARG A 339 -13.22 5.31 0.93
CA ARG A 339 -12.97 5.64 2.34
C ARG A 339 -13.80 4.80 3.30
N GLY A 340 -14.85 4.15 2.79
CA GLY A 340 -15.81 3.39 3.57
C GLY A 340 -15.45 1.90 3.69
N GLY A 341 -16.35 1.16 4.32
CA GLY A 341 -16.19 -0.28 4.54
C GLY A 341 -15.37 -0.63 5.79
N ASN A 342 -15.34 -1.91 6.12
CA ASN A 342 -14.55 -2.41 7.24
C ASN A 342 -13.07 -2.42 6.83
N PRO A 343 -12.15 -2.08 7.75
CA PRO A 343 -10.72 -2.13 7.47
C PRO A 343 -10.28 -3.55 7.12
N SER A 344 -9.35 -3.66 6.18
CA SER A 344 -8.65 -4.89 5.83
C SER A 344 -7.86 -5.43 7.03
N ALA A 345 -7.48 -6.71 6.97
CA ALA A 345 -6.63 -7.29 8.00
C ALA A 345 -5.32 -6.50 8.17
N PHE A 346 -4.72 -6.06 7.06
CA PHE A 346 -3.52 -5.24 7.06
C PHE A 346 -3.73 -3.94 7.82
N ASP A 347 -4.74 -3.13 7.50
CA ASP A 347 -4.98 -1.85 8.17
C ASP A 347 -5.40 -2.00 9.65
N ARG A 348 -6.06 -3.11 10.01
CA ARG A 348 -6.32 -3.43 11.43
C ARG A 348 -5.04 -3.66 12.19
N ILE A 349 -4.13 -4.47 11.64
CA ILE A 349 -2.84 -4.81 12.26
C ILE A 349 -1.94 -3.58 12.28
N LEU A 350 -1.83 -2.85 11.16
CA LEU A 350 -1.04 -1.64 11.03
C LEU A 350 -1.48 -0.59 12.05
N GLY A 351 -2.78 -0.30 12.12
CA GLY A 351 -3.33 0.63 13.11
C GLY A 351 -3.02 0.19 14.54
N CYS A 352 -3.14 -1.10 14.85
CA CYS A 352 -2.79 -1.61 16.18
C CYS A 352 -1.31 -1.42 16.51
N ARG A 353 -0.40 -1.78 15.59
CA ARG A 353 1.05 -1.68 15.77
C ARG A 353 1.48 -0.22 15.92
N MET A 354 1.01 0.66 15.03
CA MET A 354 1.32 2.09 15.08
C MET A 354 0.76 2.75 16.34
N GLY A 355 -0.46 2.43 16.75
CA GLY A 355 -1.05 3.00 17.96
C GLY A 355 -0.33 2.59 19.24
N ALA A 356 0.13 1.34 19.30
CA ALA A 356 0.94 0.85 20.41
C ALA A 356 2.30 1.58 20.47
N GLU A 357 3.01 1.61 19.35
CA GLU A 357 4.32 2.28 19.26
C GLU A 357 4.21 3.78 19.53
N ALA A 358 3.17 4.45 19.05
CA ALA A 358 2.96 5.88 19.30
C ALA A 358 2.79 6.18 20.78
N THR A 359 2.10 5.31 21.49
CA THR A 359 1.90 5.44 22.94
C THR A 359 3.22 5.26 23.68
N VAL A 360 4.01 4.25 23.33
CA VAL A 360 5.33 4.01 23.93
C VAL A 360 6.27 5.18 23.62
N ALA A 361 6.36 5.60 22.36
CA ALA A 361 7.18 6.73 21.93
C ALA A 361 6.83 8.00 22.71
N LEU A 362 5.55 8.32 22.81
CA LEU A 362 5.08 9.52 23.49
C LEU A 362 5.36 9.50 25.00
N MET A 363 5.34 8.33 25.64
CA MET A 363 5.70 8.20 27.05
C MET A 363 7.22 8.26 27.30
N GLU A 364 8.04 7.96 26.29
CA GLU A 364 9.50 8.07 26.36
C GLU A 364 10.02 9.48 26.05
N MET A 365 9.19 10.34 25.46
CA MET A 365 9.56 11.72 25.15
C MET A 365 9.76 12.58 26.40
N ASP A 366 10.78 13.42 26.32
CA ASP A 366 11.11 14.51 27.24
C ASP A 366 11.04 15.87 26.53
N GLU A 367 11.35 16.96 27.24
CA GLU A 367 11.32 18.33 26.71
C GLU A 367 12.21 18.56 25.48
N ASN A 368 13.27 17.77 25.32
CA ASN A 368 14.25 17.89 24.24
C ASN A 368 13.92 17.00 23.04
N SER A 369 13.00 16.05 23.21
CA SER A 369 12.61 15.10 22.18
C SER A 369 11.90 15.77 21.02
N GLU A 370 12.38 15.61 19.79
CA GLU A 370 11.70 16.17 18.63
C GLU A 370 10.35 15.47 18.35
N PRO A 371 9.35 16.16 17.76
CA PRO A 371 8.11 15.52 17.38
C PRO A 371 8.36 14.48 16.30
N CYS A 372 7.81 13.28 16.48
CA CYS A 372 7.99 12.19 15.53
C CYS A 372 6.64 11.70 14.97
N VAL A 373 6.72 11.01 13.85
CA VAL A 373 5.63 10.23 13.28
C VAL A 373 5.99 8.75 13.40
N VAL A 374 5.04 7.96 13.87
CA VAL A 374 5.18 6.50 13.82
C VAL A 374 4.86 6.02 12.42
N SER A 375 5.78 5.29 11.83
CA SER A 375 5.78 4.85 10.44
C SER A 375 6.16 3.38 10.34
N ILE A 376 5.98 2.80 9.15
CA ILE A 376 6.44 1.46 8.82
C ILE A 376 7.52 1.56 7.75
N ASP A 377 8.65 0.88 7.97
CA ASP A 377 9.75 0.76 7.01
C ASP A 377 10.23 -0.70 7.00
N GLY A 378 10.16 -1.37 5.86
CA GLY A 378 10.62 -2.76 5.74
C GLY A 378 9.87 -3.73 6.69
N ASN A 379 8.58 -3.46 6.94
CA ASN A 379 7.74 -4.16 7.91
C ASN A 379 8.17 -4.02 9.39
N GLN A 380 9.02 -3.05 9.72
CA GLN A 380 9.36 -2.68 11.09
C GLN A 380 8.70 -1.36 11.47
N MET A 381 8.23 -1.25 12.72
CA MET A 381 7.78 0.03 13.26
C MET A 381 8.97 0.95 13.50
N VAL A 382 8.89 2.17 12.99
CA VAL A 382 9.94 3.19 13.13
C VAL A 382 9.34 4.52 13.54
N ARG A 383 10.18 5.37 14.15
CA ARG A 383 9.88 6.75 14.51
C ARG A 383 10.69 7.65 13.59
N VAL A 384 10.02 8.53 12.85
CA VAL A 384 10.66 9.45 11.92
C VAL A 384 10.40 10.90 12.32
N PRO A 385 11.35 11.84 12.13
CA PRO A 385 11.14 13.23 12.50
C PRO A 385 10.00 13.85 11.70
N LEU A 386 8.99 14.37 12.39
CA LEU A 386 7.75 14.86 11.77
C LEU A 386 8.03 15.95 10.73
N MET A 387 8.91 16.90 11.05
CA MET A 387 9.20 18.03 10.17
C MET A 387 9.87 17.61 8.87
N LYS A 388 10.82 16.69 8.93
CA LYS A 388 11.50 16.18 7.73
C LYS A 388 10.51 15.48 6.79
N CYS A 389 9.53 14.78 7.35
CA CYS A 389 8.48 14.10 6.58
C CYS A 389 7.56 15.10 5.86
N VAL A 390 7.13 16.16 6.56
CA VAL A 390 6.29 17.23 5.99
C VAL A 390 7.06 17.99 4.89
N GLU A 391 8.31 18.37 5.15
CA GLU A 391 9.17 19.06 4.18
C GLU A 391 9.36 18.25 2.90
N ARG A 392 9.63 16.94 3.02
CA ARG A 392 9.74 16.03 1.87
C ARG A 392 8.42 15.90 1.12
N THR A 393 7.29 15.83 1.81
CA THR A 393 5.95 15.77 1.20
C THR A 393 5.65 17.04 0.39
N GLN A 394 6.00 18.21 0.92
CA GLN A 394 5.88 19.49 0.21
C GLN A 394 6.85 19.59 -0.98
N ALA A 395 8.05 19.03 -0.85
CA ALA A 395 9.02 18.99 -1.93
C ALA A 395 8.51 18.17 -3.14
N VAL A 396 7.76 17.08 -2.92
CA VAL A 396 7.11 16.34 -4.03
C VAL A 396 6.17 17.27 -4.81
N LYS A 397 5.30 17.99 -4.10
CA LYS A 397 4.37 18.93 -4.74
C LYS A 397 5.12 20.00 -5.53
N LYS A 398 6.17 20.57 -4.94
CA LYS A 398 7.02 21.57 -5.59
C LYS A 398 7.67 21.02 -6.87
N ALA A 399 8.19 19.79 -6.84
CA ALA A 399 8.78 19.14 -8.00
C ALA A 399 7.74 18.95 -9.12
N MET A 400 6.53 18.52 -8.77
CA MET A 400 5.42 18.38 -9.74
C MET A 400 4.99 19.72 -10.33
N ASP A 401 4.87 20.77 -9.52
CA ASP A 401 4.54 22.13 -9.98
C ASP A 401 5.61 22.69 -10.93
N GLN A 402 6.88 22.33 -10.70
CA GLN A 402 8.04 22.68 -11.54
C GLN A 402 8.23 21.74 -12.74
N LYS A 403 7.38 20.73 -12.90
CA LYS A 403 7.46 19.69 -13.95
C LYS A 403 8.74 18.85 -13.90
N ASP A 404 9.34 18.76 -12.71
CA ASP A 404 10.46 17.85 -12.42
C ASP A 404 9.93 16.49 -11.96
N TRP A 405 9.50 15.69 -12.94
CA TRP A 405 8.88 14.38 -12.70
C TRP A 405 9.86 13.34 -12.14
N VAL A 406 11.14 13.45 -12.50
CA VAL A 406 12.18 12.52 -12.00
C VAL A 406 12.34 12.71 -10.50
N THR A 407 12.50 13.95 -10.04
CA THR A 407 12.60 14.25 -8.62
C THR A 407 11.30 13.91 -7.89
N ALA A 408 10.11 14.19 -8.47
CA ALA A 408 8.83 13.82 -7.87
C ALA A 408 8.73 12.30 -7.57
N LEU A 409 9.11 11.46 -8.55
CA LEU A 409 9.15 10.00 -8.39
C LEU A 409 10.19 9.53 -7.35
N GLN A 410 11.37 10.15 -7.34
CA GLN A 410 12.41 9.83 -6.36
C GLN A 410 11.96 10.16 -4.93
N LEU A 411 11.33 11.33 -4.75
CA LEU A 411 10.86 11.80 -3.44
C LEU A 411 9.71 10.94 -2.89
N ARG A 412 8.84 10.37 -3.72
CA ARG A 412 7.80 9.39 -3.30
C ARG A 412 8.39 8.11 -2.68
N GLY A 413 9.60 7.73 -3.08
CA GLY A 413 10.33 6.61 -2.47
C GLY A 413 10.51 5.40 -3.39
N ARG A 414 11.31 4.44 -2.90
CA ARG A 414 11.77 3.28 -3.67
C ARG A 414 10.61 2.37 -4.08
N SER A 415 9.65 2.13 -3.18
CA SER A 415 8.47 1.28 -3.42
C SER A 415 7.61 1.82 -4.56
N PHE A 416 7.29 3.12 -4.54
CA PHE A 416 6.51 3.79 -5.59
C PHE A 416 7.18 3.67 -6.96
N ARG A 417 8.46 4.03 -7.05
CA ARG A 417 9.23 3.93 -8.31
C ARG A 417 9.26 2.50 -8.84
N ARG A 418 9.48 1.52 -7.97
CA ARG A 418 9.46 0.10 -8.35
C ARG A 418 8.09 -0.32 -8.90
N ASN A 419 6.99 0.17 -8.32
CA ASN A 419 5.64 -0.09 -8.84
C ASN A 419 5.43 0.53 -10.23
N VAL A 420 5.93 1.75 -10.48
CA VAL A 420 5.88 2.38 -11.82
C VAL A 420 6.66 1.55 -12.84
N GLU A 421 7.88 1.15 -12.50
CA GLU A 421 8.73 0.33 -13.37
C GLU A 421 8.09 -1.04 -13.65
N MET A 422 7.54 -1.69 -12.63
CA MET A 422 6.83 -2.97 -12.76
C MET A 422 5.58 -2.84 -13.64
N TYR A 423 4.76 -1.81 -13.42
CA TYR A 423 3.57 -1.54 -14.24
C TYR A 423 3.95 -1.31 -15.70
N ARG A 424 4.99 -0.50 -15.94
CA ARG A 424 5.54 -0.25 -17.28
C ARG A 424 6.00 -1.54 -17.95
N MET A 425 6.67 -2.43 -17.24
CA MET A 425 7.13 -3.70 -17.81
C MET A 425 5.96 -4.64 -18.13
N LEU A 426 5.06 -4.87 -17.18
CA LEU A 426 3.99 -5.86 -17.31
C LEU A 426 2.88 -5.47 -18.30
N THR A 427 2.78 -4.19 -18.67
CA THR A 427 1.76 -3.67 -19.60
C THR A 427 2.29 -3.35 -21.00
N LYS A 428 3.56 -3.66 -21.29
CA LYS A 428 4.12 -3.57 -22.65
C LYS A 428 3.47 -4.62 -23.54
N ILE A 429 2.86 -4.22 -24.65
CA ILE A 429 2.20 -5.18 -25.55
C ILE A 429 3.22 -5.95 -26.41
N ARG A 430 4.39 -5.37 -26.71
CA ARG A 430 5.41 -6.01 -27.56
C ARG A 430 6.78 -6.04 -26.90
N THR A 431 7.49 -7.12 -27.17
CA THR A 431 8.93 -7.27 -26.95
C THR A 431 9.71 -6.22 -27.76
N PRO A 432 10.88 -5.77 -27.26
CA PRO A 432 11.81 -4.98 -28.06
C PRO A 432 12.11 -5.72 -29.37
N LYS A 433 12.18 -4.99 -30.50
CA LYS A 433 12.73 -5.57 -31.74
C LYS A 433 14.13 -6.08 -31.44
N LYS A 434 14.44 -7.31 -31.86
CA LYS A 434 15.72 -8.01 -31.68
C LYS A 434 16.91 -7.03 -31.78
N LYS A 435 17.47 -6.62 -30.63
CA LYS A 435 18.84 -6.16 -30.54
C LYS A 435 19.66 -7.41 -30.26
N ASP A 436 20.42 -7.84 -31.27
CA ASP A 436 21.46 -8.85 -31.31
C ASP A 436 21.26 -10.16 -30.50
N ALA A 437 21.50 -11.28 -31.18
CA ALA A 437 21.30 -12.63 -30.66
C ALA A 437 22.14 -12.92 -29.40
N ALA A 438 21.62 -12.56 -28.22
CA ALA A 438 22.05 -13.11 -26.94
C ALA A 438 21.42 -14.50 -26.73
N ASN A 439 22.10 -15.34 -25.95
CA ASN A 439 21.65 -16.70 -25.62
C ASN A 439 20.19 -16.72 -25.18
N VAL A 440 19.36 -17.52 -25.86
CA VAL A 440 17.95 -17.71 -25.53
C VAL A 440 17.85 -18.78 -24.45
N TYR A 441 17.39 -18.40 -23.25
CA TYR A 441 17.23 -19.31 -22.12
C TYR A 441 15.80 -19.83 -21.99
N ASN A 442 15.64 -21.13 -21.78
CA ASN A 442 14.36 -21.75 -21.45
C ASN A 442 14.16 -21.75 -19.93
N ILE A 443 13.06 -21.20 -19.45
CA ILE A 443 12.75 -21.08 -18.01
C ILE A 443 11.49 -21.87 -17.72
N ALA A 444 11.57 -22.86 -16.83
CA ALA A 444 10.39 -23.58 -16.36
C ALA A 444 9.77 -22.87 -15.14
N ILE A 445 8.44 -22.77 -15.11
CA ILE A 445 7.67 -22.14 -14.04
C ILE A 445 6.63 -23.16 -13.58
N MET A 446 6.59 -23.44 -12.28
CA MET A 446 5.71 -24.47 -11.73
C MET A 446 5.14 -24.06 -10.38
N ASN A 447 3.90 -24.46 -10.13
CA ASN A 447 3.23 -24.23 -8.84
C ASN A 447 3.29 -25.52 -8.00
N ILE A 448 3.60 -25.43 -6.70
CA ILE A 448 3.80 -26.60 -5.81
C ILE A 448 3.17 -26.34 -4.44
N GLY A 449 2.53 -27.36 -3.87
CA GLY A 449 1.89 -27.30 -2.56
C GLY A 449 0.38 -27.10 -2.64
N SER A 450 -0.23 -26.65 -1.53
CA SER A 450 -1.65 -26.29 -1.49
C SER A 450 -1.95 -25.09 -2.40
N PRO A 451 -3.11 -25.04 -3.08
CA PRO A 451 -3.57 -23.84 -3.77
C PRO A 451 -3.61 -22.62 -2.85
N SER A 452 -3.14 -21.48 -3.35
CA SER A 452 -3.12 -20.23 -2.58
C SER A 452 -3.37 -19.01 -3.48
N GLY A 453 -3.86 -17.93 -2.88
CA GLY A 453 -4.05 -16.65 -3.57
C GLY A 453 -2.71 -16.12 -4.09
N GLY A 454 -2.68 -15.65 -5.33
CA GLY A 454 -1.49 -15.06 -5.94
C GLY A 454 -0.61 -15.99 -6.75
N MET A 455 -0.85 -17.32 -6.76
CA MET A 455 -0.08 -18.24 -7.62
C MET A 455 -0.19 -17.83 -9.10
N ASN A 456 -1.41 -17.66 -9.62
CA ASN A 456 -1.64 -17.25 -11.01
C ASN A 456 -1.02 -15.88 -11.33
N ALA A 457 -1.13 -14.90 -10.42
CA ALA A 457 -0.52 -13.58 -10.57
C ALA A 457 1.01 -13.66 -10.65
N ALA A 458 1.63 -14.47 -9.79
CA ALA A 458 3.08 -14.71 -9.81
C ALA A 458 3.52 -15.42 -11.08
N THR A 459 2.80 -16.47 -11.51
CA THR A 459 3.08 -17.17 -12.77
C THR A 459 3.00 -16.21 -13.96
N ARG A 460 1.94 -15.39 -14.05
CA ARG A 460 1.78 -14.37 -15.10
C ARG A 460 2.97 -13.41 -15.15
N SER A 461 3.38 -12.91 -13.99
CA SER A 461 4.53 -11.99 -13.90
C SER A 461 5.82 -12.65 -14.40
N CYS A 462 6.08 -13.90 -13.98
CA CYS A 462 7.26 -14.66 -14.41
C CYS A 462 7.26 -14.90 -15.93
N VAL A 463 6.13 -15.33 -16.50
CA VAL A 463 5.99 -15.56 -17.95
C VAL A 463 6.23 -14.28 -18.75
N ARG A 464 5.55 -13.18 -18.40
CA ARG A 464 5.69 -11.90 -19.13
C ARG A 464 7.11 -11.34 -19.03
N LEU A 465 7.73 -11.42 -17.85
CA LEU A 465 9.10 -10.93 -17.66
C LEU A 465 10.13 -11.79 -18.41
N ALA A 466 9.95 -13.11 -18.45
CA ALA A 466 10.79 -14.00 -19.25
C ALA A 466 10.74 -13.61 -20.73
N ILE A 467 9.55 -13.42 -21.30
CA ILE A 467 9.36 -13.00 -22.69
C ILE A 467 10.04 -11.65 -22.96
N LEU A 468 9.86 -10.67 -22.06
CA LEU A 468 10.49 -9.34 -22.19
C LEU A 468 12.02 -9.38 -22.16
N ARG A 469 12.60 -10.41 -21.55
CA ARG A 469 14.06 -10.64 -21.47
C ARG A 469 14.57 -11.60 -22.55
N ASN A 470 13.77 -11.88 -23.57
CA ASN A 470 14.08 -12.82 -24.65
C ASN A 470 14.32 -14.27 -24.18
N CYS A 471 13.73 -14.67 -23.06
CA CYS A 471 13.70 -16.05 -22.59
C CYS A 471 12.42 -16.76 -23.09
N ILE A 472 12.45 -18.10 -23.14
CA ILE A 472 11.30 -18.94 -23.50
C ILE A 472 10.71 -19.54 -22.21
N PRO A 473 9.57 -19.04 -21.72
CA PRO A 473 8.94 -19.61 -20.53
C PRO A 473 8.17 -20.90 -20.86
N TYR A 474 8.29 -21.89 -19.98
CA TYR A 474 7.50 -23.11 -19.98
C TYR A 474 6.69 -23.20 -18.68
N GLY A 475 5.37 -23.35 -18.80
CA GLY A 475 4.49 -23.69 -17.69
C GLY A 475 4.52 -25.19 -17.48
N VAL A 476 4.89 -25.62 -16.28
CA VAL A 476 4.86 -27.04 -15.89
C VAL A 476 3.51 -27.31 -15.24
N HIS A 477 2.72 -28.17 -15.87
CA HIS A 477 1.44 -28.59 -15.31
C HIS A 477 1.65 -29.60 -14.17
N ASN A 478 0.73 -29.67 -13.21
CA ASN A 478 0.69 -30.73 -12.18
C ASN A 478 2.00 -30.90 -11.37
N SER A 479 2.71 -29.82 -11.07
CA SER A 479 3.88 -29.81 -10.17
C SER A 479 4.95 -30.85 -10.55
N ASN A 480 5.53 -31.53 -9.55
CA ASN A 480 6.59 -32.51 -9.75
C ASN A 480 6.15 -33.72 -10.59
N GLU A 481 4.86 -34.08 -10.56
CA GLU A 481 4.31 -35.18 -11.37
C GLU A 481 4.29 -34.84 -12.86
N GLY A 482 3.81 -33.65 -13.21
CA GLY A 482 3.84 -33.21 -14.59
C GLY A 482 5.27 -32.89 -15.06
N LEU A 483 6.16 -32.44 -14.18
CA LEU A 483 7.58 -32.31 -14.53
C LEU A 483 8.21 -33.67 -14.85
N ALA A 484 7.94 -34.71 -14.05
CA ALA A 484 8.46 -36.05 -14.27
C ALA A 484 7.90 -36.71 -15.55
N SER A 485 6.62 -36.45 -15.87
CA SER A 485 5.97 -36.97 -17.08
C SER A 485 6.13 -36.07 -18.31
N GLY A 486 6.78 -34.91 -18.17
CA GLY A 486 7.08 -34.00 -19.25
C GLY A 486 5.90 -33.16 -19.77
N GLN A 487 4.94 -32.85 -18.90
CA GLN A 487 3.78 -31.97 -19.15
C GLN A 487 4.19 -30.49 -19.10
N LEU A 488 5.05 -30.08 -20.03
CA LEU A 488 5.49 -28.69 -20.18
C LEU A 488 4.78 -28.05 -21.37
N GLN A 489 4.19 -26.89 -21.13
CA GLN A 489 3.60 -26.04 -22.16
C GLN A 489 4.49 -24.82 -22.36
N ARG A 490 4.92 -24.57 -23.60
CA ARG A 490 5.52 -23.28 -23.94
C ARG A 490 4.47 -22.18 -23.78
N MET A 491 4.78 -21.18 -22.98
CA MET A 491 3.85 -20.09 -22.66
C MET A 491 4.13 -18.87 -23.53
N GLU A 492 3.08 -18.29 -24.08
CA GLU A 492 3.10 -17.04 -24.82
C GLU A 492 2.44 -15.91 -24.00
N TRP A 493 2.58 -14.67 -24.47
CA TRP A 493 2.11 -13.49 -23.73
C TRP A 493 0.62 -13.56 -23.36
N ASN A 494 -0.21 -14.06 -24.29
CA ASN A 494 -1.66 -14.13 -24.16
C ASN A 494 -2.12 -15.32 -23.31
N ASP A 495 -1.29 -16.35 -23.11
CA ASP A 495 -1.68 -17.54 -22.33
C ASP A 495 -1.94 -17.21 -20.85
N VAL A 496 -1.27 -16.16 -20.35
CA VAL A 496 -1.40 -15.68 -18.97
C VAL A 496 -2.27 -14.43 -18.83
N GLN A 497 -3.08 -14.13 -19.84
CA GLN A 497 -3.98 -12.98 -19.82
C GLN A 497 -5.05 -13.13 -18.74
N ASN A 498 -5.29 -12.06 -17.96
CA ASN A 498 -6.27 -12.00 -16.86
C ASN A 498 -5.99 -12.94 -15.68
N TRP A 499 -4.85 -13.61 -15.63
CA TRP A 499 -4.51 -14.55 -14.54
C TRP A 499 -4.43 -13.87 -13.16
N THR A 500 -4.19 -12.55 -13.11
CA THR A 500 -4.15 -11.79 -11.85
C THR A 500 -5.48 -11.82 -11.08
N ALA A 501 -6.61 -11.92 -11.77
CA ALA A 501 -7.95 -11.86 -11.18
C ALA A 501 -8.42 -13.19 -10.54
N TYR A 502 -7.69 -14.29 -10.74
CA TYR A 502 -8.14 -15.62 -10.32
C TYR A 502 -7.27 -16.20 -9.20
N GLY A 503 -7.94 -16.68 -8.15
CA GLY A 503 -7.31 -17.55 -7.14
C GLY A 503 -6.99 -18.95 -7.67
N GLY A 504 -6.35 -19.77 -6.83
CA GLY A 504 -5.97 -21.13 -7.19
C GLY A 504 -4.75 -21.19 -8.11
N SER A 505 -4.62 -22.26 -8.90
CA SER A 505 -3.50 -22.50 -9.82
C SER A 505 -3.99 -23.05 -11.16
N PHE A 506 -3.80 -22.31 -12.25
CA PHE A 506 -4.12 -22.76 -13.61
C PHE A 506 -3.14 -23.80 -14.16
N LEU A 507 -1.90 -23.81 -13.66
CA LEU A 507 -0.93 -24.88 -13.94
C LEU A 507 -1.23 -26.15 -13.12
N GLY A 508 -2.22 -26.14 -12.23
CA GLY A 508 -2.38 -27.16 -11.19
C GLY A 508 -1.32 -27.04 -10.11
N THR A 509 -1.57 -27.64 -8.95
CA THR A 509 -0.60 -27.66 -7.84
C THR A 509 -0.82 -28.88 -6.96
N GLN A 510 0.26 -29.53 -6.55
CA GLN A 510 0.26 -30.76 -5.76
C GLN A 510 1.36 -30.71 -4.70
N LYS A 511 1.17 -31.47 -3.61
CA LYS A 511 2.12 -31.54 -2.48
C LYS A 511 3.20 -32.62 -2.63
N VAL A 512 3.14 -33.42 -3.70
CA VAL A 512 4.03 -34.58 -3.90
C VAL A 512 5.46 -34.10 -4.11
N LEU A 513 6.41 -34.66 -3.34
CA LEU A 513 7.84 -34.38 -3.46
C LEU A 513 8.47 -35.20 -4.60
N PRO A 514 9.59 -34.73 -5.19
CA PRO A 514 10.19 -35.37 -6.37
C PRO A 514 11.03 -36.63 -6.07
N THR A 515 11.08 -37.13 -4.84
CA THR A 515 12.08 -38.11 -4.35
C THR A 515 12.24 -39.33 -5.25
N ASP A 516 11.14 -39.97 -5.63
CA ASP A 516 11.16 -41.21 -6.44
C ASP A 516 11.20 -40.94 -7.96
N LYS A 517 11.21 -39.67 -8.36
CA LYS A 517 11.04 -39.24 -9.77
C LYS A 517 12.17 -38.37 -10.29
N LEU A 518 13.27 -38.24 -9.53
CA LEU A 518 14.44 -37.45 -9.91
C LEU A 518 15.02 -37.85 -11.28
N PRO A 519 15.19 -39.14 -11.64
CA PRO A 519 15.69 -39.52 -12.96
C PRO A 519 14.82 -38.99 -14.11
N GLN A 520 13.50 -39.15 -14.01
CA GLN A 520 12.53 -38.74 -15.03
C GLN A 520 12.45 -37.21 -15.15
N ILE A 521 12.54 -36.51 -14.02
CA ILE A 521 12.64 -35.04 -13.99
C ILE A 521 13.91 -34.59 -14.74
N CYS A 522 15.06 -35.21 -14.46
CA CYS A 522 16.32 -34.85 -15.13
C CYS A 522 16.27 -35.12 -16.63
N GLU A 523 15.67 -36.23 -17.06
CA GLU A 523 15.43 -36.52 -18.47
C GLU A 523 14.56 -35.42 -19.12
N THR A 524 13.49 -35.01 -18.44
CA THR A 524 12.62 -33.93 -18.93
C THR A 524 13.36 -32.60 -19.03
N LEU A 525 14.13 -32.22 -18.00
CA LEU A 525 14.91 -30.98 -18.02
C LEU A 525 15.90 -30.95 -19.19
N ALA A 526 16.56 -32.08 -19.49
CA ALA A 526 17.42 -32.21 -20.66
C ALA A 526 16.63 -32.12 -21.97
N ARG A 527 15.52 -32.86 -22.08
CA ARG A 527 14.68 -32.92 -23.29
C ARG A 527 14.15 -31.55 -23.71
N PHE A 528 13.73 -30.73 -22.75
CA PHE A 528 13.24 -29.37 -22.99
C PHE A 528 14.33 -28.30 -22.91
N ASN A 529 15.59 -28.71 -22.68
CA ASN A 529 16.74 -27.82 -22.51
C ASN A 529 16.47 -26.69 -21.51
N ILE A 530 15.97 -27.03 -20.32
CA ILE A 530 15.60 -26.06 -19.27
C ILE A 530 16.86 -25.51 -18.60
N HIS A 531 16.98 -24.18 -18.54
CA HIS A 531 18.14 -23.46 -18.02
C HIS A 531 17.89 -22.82 -16.65
N ALA A 532 16.64 -22.70 -16.22
CA ALA A 532 16.27 -22.16 -14.91
C ALA A 532 14.89 -22.68 -14.47
N LEU A 533 14.66 -22.74 -13.16
CA LEU A 533 13.39 -23.16 -12.57
C LEU A 533 12.86 -22.12 -11.57
N VAL A 534 11.59 -21.74 -11.72
CA VAL A 534 10.85 -20.93 -10.74
C VAL A 534 9.78 -21.79 -10.10
N LEU A 535 9.89 -22.01 -8.79
CA LEU A 535 8.95 -22.79 -8.00
C LEU A 535 8.08 -21.83 -7.17
N ILE A 536 6.78 -21.78 -7.46
CA ILE A 536 5.83 -20.91 -6.75
C ILE A 536 5.04 -21.78 -5.80
N GLY A 537 5.18 -21.58 -4.49
CA GLY A 537 4.53 -22.47 -3.55
C GLY A 537 4.95 -22.37 -2.11
N GLY A 538 4.41 -23.30 -1.31
CA GLY A 538 4.62 -23.37 0.13
C GLY A 538 5.89 -24.11 0.53
N PHE A 539 5.82 -24.75 1.70
CA PHE A 539 6.93 -25.54 2.23
C PHE A 539 7.39 -26.67 1.30
N GLU A 540 6.46 -27.28 0.56
CA GLU A 540 6.76 -28.33 -0.42
C GLU A 540 7.57 -27.80 -1.62
N ALA A 541 7.37 -26.54 -2.03
CA ALA A 541 8.18 -25.90 -3.07
C ALA A 541 9.62 -25.67 -2.58
N PHE A 542 9.75 -25.17 -1.34
CA PHE A 542 11.04 -25.01 -0.68
C PHE A 542 11.79 -26.35 -0.55
N HIS A 543 11.10 -27.39 -0.07
CA HIS A 543 11.66 -28.72 0.08
C HIS A 543 12.03 -29.35 -1.27
N THR A 544 11.20 -29.18 -2.31
CA THR A 544 11.52 -29.61 -3.68
C THR A 544 12.82 -28.97 -4.17
N CYS A 545 12.98 -27.66 -3.98
CA CYS A 545 14.20 -26.95 -4.36
C CYS A 545 15.43 -27.46 -3.59
N LEU A 546 15.28 -27.77 -2.30
CA LEU A 546 16.35 -28.34 -1.48
C LEU A 546 16.76 -29.73 -1.98
N LEU A 547 15.80 -30.60 -2.28
CA LEU A 547 16.07 -31.93 -2.84
C LEU A 547 16.80 -31.85 -4.18
N PHE A 548 16.40 -30.93 -5.05
CA PHE A 548 17.13 -30.69 -6.30
C PHE A 548 18.56 -30.18 -6.05
N ALA A 549 18.74 -29.25 -5.11
CA ALA A 549 20.06 -28.73 -4.76
C ALA A 549 21.00 -29.81 -4.21
N GLN A 550 20.51 -30.67 -3.32
CA GLN A 550 21.26 -31.79 -2.72
C GLN A 550 21.66 -32.86 -3.75
N ASN A 551 20.94 -32.96 -4.87
CA ASN A 551 21.20 -33.95 -5.91
C ASN A 551 21.99 -33.41 -7.12
N ARG A 552 22.53 -32.19 -7.04
CA ARG A 552 23.34 -31.57 -8.10
C ARG A 552 24.62 -32.32 -8.43
N ASP A 553 25.18 -33.06 -7.47
CA ASP A 553 26.38 -33.87 -7.70
C ASP A 553 26.06 -35.09 -8.57
N LYS A 554 24.86 -35.67 -8.39
CA LYS A 554 24.40 -36.86 -9.11
C LYS A 554 23.82 -36.55 -10.49
N TYR A 555 23.13 -35.42 -10.65
CA TYR A 555 22.47 -35.05 -11.91
C TYR A 555 22.92 -33.66 -12.38
N MET A 556 23.64 -33.63 -13.51
CA MET A 556 24.13 -32.38 -14.10
C MET A 556 23.00 -31.42 -14.50
N GLN A 557 21.83 -31.97 -14.86
CA GLN A 557 20.64 -31.21 -15.26
C GLN A 557 20.06 -30.34 -14.12
N LEU A 558 20.35 -30.68 -12.86
CA LEU A 558 19.93 -29.90 -11.69
C LEU A 558 20.89 -28.74 -11.37
N ARG A 559 22.02 -28.63 -12.08
CA ARG A 559 23.00 -27.54 -11.93
C ARG A 559 22.55 -26.26 -12.64
N ILE A 560 21.26 -25.99 -12.60
CA ILE A 560 20.61 -24.77 -13.10
C ILE A 560 20.22 -23.87 -11.91
N PRO A 561 20.13 -22.54 -12.12
CA PRO A 561 19.54 -21.64 -11.13
C PRO A 561 18.08 -22.02 -10.82
N MET A 562 17.75 -22.04 -9.53
CA MET A 562 16.41 -22.35 -9.03
C MET A 562 16.01 -21.28 -8.01
N CYS A 563 14.78 -20.80 -8.08
CA CYS A 563 14.24 -19.80 -7.15
C CYS A 563 12.86 -20.22 -6.65
N VAL A 564 12.63 -20.06 -5.35
CA VAL A 564 11.34 -20.31 -4.72
C VAL A 564 10.66 -18.98 -4.44
N ILE A 565 9.42 -18.82 -4.91
CA ILE A 565 8.52 -17.72 -4.54
C ILE A 565 7.54 -18.26 -3.49
N PRO A 566 7.67 -17.84 -2.22
CA PRO A 566 6.80 -18.29 -1.15
C PRO A 566 5.32 -17.93 -1.42
N CYS A 567 4.49 -18.95 -1.60
CA CYS A 567 3.05 -18.80 -1.87
C CYS A 567 2.27 -19.88 -1.10
N THR A 568 1.69 -19.48 0.02
CA THR A 568 0.93 -20.33 0.95
C THR A 568 0.12 -19.44 1.88
N ILE A 569 -1.04 -19.93 2.32
CA ILE A 569 -1.83 -19.24 3.34
C ILE A 569 -1.20 -19.32 4.74
N SER A 570 -0.32 -20.30 4.96
CA SER A 570 0.23 -20.61 6.28
C SER A 570 1.41 -19.73 6.70
N ASN A 571 1.99 -18.97 5.77
CA ASN A 571 3.19 -18.16 6.00
C ASN A 571 4.34 -18.91 6.71
N ASN A 572 4.55 -20.19 6.33
CA ASN A 572 5.45 -21.12 7.01
C ASN A 572 6.70 -21.47 6.19
N VAL A 573 7.04 -20.67 5.18
CA VAL A 573 8.22 -20.90 4.34
C VAL A 573 9.44 -20.24 5.01
N PRO A 574 10.50 -20.99 5.34
CA PRO A 574 11.70 -20.40 5.94
C PRO A 574 12.36 -19.34 5.06
N GLY A 575 12.90 -18.29 5.68
CA GLY A 575 13.66 -17.22 5.00
C GLY A 575 12.83 -16.03 4.52
N THR A 576 11.52 -16.00 4.78
CA THR A 576 10.65 -14.85 4.49
C THR A 576 9.73 -14.53 5.67
N ASN A 577 9.33 -13.26 5.80
CA ASN A 577 8.31 -12.82 6.74
C ASN A 577 6.89 -12.92 6.14
N PHE A 578 6.77 -13.09 4.82
CA PHE A 578 5.52 -13.10 4.08
C PHE A 578 5.52 -14.16 2.98
N SER A 579 4.36 -14.77 2.77
CA SER A 579 4.03 -15.59 1.61
C SER A 579 2.81 -15.03 0.89
N LEU A 580 2.82 -15.13 -0.44
CA LEU A 580 1.64 -14.82 -1.25
C LEU A 580 0.44 -15.67 -0.78
N GLY A 581 -0.71 -15.04 -0.64
CA GLY A 581 -1.97 -15.67 -0.22
C GLY A 581 -2.24 -15.65 1.29
N ALA A 582 -1.25 -15.33 2.14
CA ALA A 582 -1.47 -15.17 3.57
C ALA A 582 -2.42 -14.01 3.88
N ASP A 583 -2.26 -12.87 3.20
CA ASP A 583 -3.13 -11.70 3.36
C ASP A 583 -4.59 -12.00 2.92
N THR A 584 -4.78 -12.68 1.79
CA THR A 584 -6.11 -13.13 1.34
C THR A 584 -6.79 -13.99 2.41
N SER A 585 -6.05 -14.94 3.00
CA SER A 585 -6.56 -15.80 4.06
C SER A 585 -6.92 -15.01 5.32
N LEU A 586 -6.09 -14.04 5.73
CA LEU A 586 -6.34 -13.21 6.90
C LEU A 586 -7.60 -12.36 6.74
N ASN A 587 -7.80 -11.78 5.55
CA ASN A 587 -9.01 -11.00 5.27
C ASN A 587 -10.29 -11.83 5.34
N GLU A 588 -10.29 -13.06 4.82
CA GLU A 588 -11.45 -13.97 4.96
C GLU A 588 -11.69 -14.40 6.42
N ILE A 589 -10.63 -14.65 7.19
CA ILE A 589 -10.74 -14.91 8.63
C ILE A 589 -11.37 -13.71 9.35
N CYS A 590 -10.86 -12.49 9.11
CA CYS A 590 -11.42 -11.28 9.72
C CYS A 590 -12.89 -11.09 9.35
N ARG A 591 -13.25 -11.30 8.07
CA ARG A 591 -14.64 -11.20 7.60
C ARG A 591 -15.56 -12.22 8.29
N MET A 592 -15.10 -13.44 8.49
CA MET A 592 -15.87 -14.46 9.21
C MET A 592 -16.03 -14.13 10.69
N ILE A 593 -14.94 -13.69 11.35
CA ILE A 593 -14.97 -13.28 12.76
C ILE A 593 -15.93 -12.11 12.95
N ASP A 594 -15.92 -11.10 12.07
CA ASP A 594 -16.83 -9.97 12.17
C ASP A 594 -18.30 -10.40 12.12
N LYS A 595 -18.64 -11.36 11.25
CA LYS A 595 -20.00 -11.94 11.18
C LYS A 595 -20.36 -12.71 12.45
N ILE A 596 -19.46 -13.54 12.96
CA ILE A 596 -19.67 -14.29 14.21
C ILE A 596 -19.87 -13.33 15.39
N LYS A 597 -19.03 -12.30 15.49
CA LYS A 597 -19.16 -11.25 16.52
C LYS A 597 -20.52 -10.56 16.45
N THR A 598 -20.94 -10.17 15.25
CA THR A 598 -22.26 -9.53 15.03
C THR A 598 -23.39 -10.44 15.52
N SER A 599 -23.32 -11.74 15.23
CA SER A 599 -24.29 -12.71 15.73
C SER A 599 -24.27 -12.83 17.25
N ALA A 600 -23.09 -12.88 17.88
CA ALA A 600 -22.97 -12.99 19.33
C ALA A 600 -23.50 -11.75 20.06
N THR A 601 -23.22 -10.54 19.55
CA THR A 601 -23.74 -9.29 20.12
C THR A 601 -25.25 -9.11 19.96
N GLY A 602 -25.89 -9.86 19.05
CA GLY A 602 -27.33 -9.77 18.82
C GLY A 602 -28.19 -10.65 19.73
N ILE A 603 -27.58 -11.56 20.51
CA ILE A 603 -28.30 -12.50 21.39
C ILE A 603 -28.63 -11.86 22.75
N GLU A 604 -27.76 -10.97 23.24
CA GLU A 604 -28.02 -10.19 24.45
C GLU A 604 -28.85 -8.95 24.07
N THR A 605 -30.01 -8.77 24.71
CA THR A 605 -30.74 -7.49 24.63
C THR A 605 -29.79 -6.38 25.06
N PRO A 606 -29.75 -5.22 24.38
CA PRO A 606 -29.02 -4.08 24.89
C PRO A 606 -29.63 -3.75 26.24
N SER A 607 -28.90 -3.96 27.33
CA SER A 607 -29.22 -3.26 28.56
C SER A 607 -29.11 -1.77 28.21
N LEU A 608 -30.25 -1.10 28.24
CA LEU A 608 -30.38 0.35 28.18
C LEU A 608 -29.48 0.92 29.30
N HIS A 609 -28.24 1.24 28.97
CA HIS A 609 -27.40 2.10 29.77
C HIS A 609 -27.34 3.45 29.06
N ASN A 610 -28.21 4.32 29.56
CA ASN A 610 -28.26 5.77 29.32
C ASN A 610 -26.88 6.43 29.46
#